data_AF-A0A7V8CCI8-F1
#
_entry.id   AF-A0A7V8CCI8-F1
#
_cell.length_a   1.000
_cell.length_b   1.000
_cell.length_c   1.000
_cell.angle_alpha   90.00
_cell.angle_beta   90.00
_cell.angle_gamma   90.00
#
_symmetry.space_group_name_H-M   'P 1'
#
loop_
_entity.id
_entity.type
_entity.pdbx_description
1 polymer ?
#
loop_
_entity_poly.entity_id
_entity_poly.type
_entity_poly.pdbx_seq_one_letter_code
_entity_poly.pdbx_strand_id
1 'polypeptide(L)'
;MKKLAFAVFLASMFVSPLSNATEDSAPSRPSLDALQRIIESRSPETKVAKPDHDRITAQRIDIVDENGVIRMTLSGRTPAPIIDGIQYRRAFNVAGLVLYDDKGSERGGFGTADVAGGMAVLALDHPAMDAIGWRVSPDGEVAFSINQAPPLLREPALDNRLVPGVKTSTRIRMVVGADGAPAIALNDKADKTRLRLTVTEEGYGAIEFLNAKGEVIHTLAPEAETGLARVQ
;
A
#
# COMPACT_ATOMS: atom_id res chain seq x y z
N MET A 1 -36.53 17.42 -72.75
CA MET A 1 -36.12 16.03 -72.43
C MET A 1 -34.93 16.11 -71.48
N LYS A 2 -35.10 15.61 -70.25
CA LYS A 2 -34.06 15.57 -69.21
C LYS A 2 -33.13 14.38 -69.47
N LYS A 3 -31.81 14.58 -69.39
CA LYS A 3 -30.87 13.51 -69.02
C LYS A 3 -29.87 14.04 -68.01
N LEU A 4 -30.10 13.59 -66.78
CA LEU A 4 -29.26 13.64 -65.60
C LEU A 4 -28.15 12.59 -65.79
N ALA A 5 -26.89 12.94 -65.55
CA ALA A 5 -25.81 11.97 -65.45
C ALA A 5 -24.94 12.29 -64.24
N PHE A 6 -24.55 11.22 -63.57
CA PHE A 6 -24.36 11.07 -62.14
C PHE A 6 -22.89 11.30 -61.76
N ALA A 7 -22.66 11.99 -60.64
CA ALA A 7 -21.35 12.21 -60.06
C ALA A 7 -20.82 10.90 -59.43
N VAL A 8 -19.55 10.58 -59.68
CA VAL A 8 -18.79 9.60 -58.89
C VAL A 8 -17.66 10.36 -58.20
N PHE A 9 -17.87 10.66 -56.92
CA PHE A 9 -16.83 11.20 -56.03
C PHE A 9 -16.04 9.99 -55.51
N LEU A 10 -14.77 9.89 -55.90
CA LEU A 10 -13.87 8.86 -55.41
C LEU A 10 -13.37 9.30 -54.02
N ALA A 11 -13.98 8.77 -52.96
CA ALA A 11 -13.51 8.99 -51.59
C ALA A 11 -12.27 8.12 -51.34
N SER A 12 -11.10 8.76 -51.27
CA SER A 12 -9.86 8.16 -50.80
C SER A 12 -9.97 7.84 -49.30
N MET A 13 -10.20 6.58 -48.95
CA MET A 13 -10.07 6.11 -47.57
C MET A 13 -8.60 6.14 -47.17
N PHE A 14 -8.24 7.11 -46.32
CA PHE A 14 -7.04 7.01 -45.49
C PHE A 14 -7.30 5.92 -44.44
N VAL A 15 -6.71 4.75 -44.65
CA VAL A 15 -6.63 3.71 -43.63
C VAL A 15 -5.59 4.17 -42.61
N SER A 16 -6.03 4.74 -41.49
CA SER A 16 -5.19 4.90 -40.31
C SER A 16 -4.97 3.52 -39.69
N PRO A 17 -3.74 3.14 -39.29
CA PRO A 17 -3.53 1.87 -38.63
C PRO A 17 -4.24 1.91 -37.26
N LEU A 18 -5.12 0.94 -37.05
CA LEU A 18 -5.62 0.58 -35.73
C LEU A 18 -4.40 0.33 -34.85
N SER A 19 -4.31 1.09 -33.75
CA SER A 19 -3.28 0.91 -32.74
C SER A 19 -3.48 -0.48 -32.13
N ASN A 20 -2.62 -1.44 -32.49
CA ASN A 20 -2.56 -2.75 -31.88
C ASN A 20 -2.14 -2.60 -30.42
N ALA A 21 -3.11 -2.47 -29.53
CA ALA A 21 -2.90 -2.69 -28.10
C ALA A 21 -2.93 -4.20 -27.82
N THR A 22 -1.93 -4.92 -28.33
CA THR A 22 -1.59 -6.29 -27.90
C THR A 22 -0.15 -6.58 -28.30
N GLU A 23 0.81 -6.10 -27.52
CA GLU A 23 2.06 -6.84 -27.35
C GLU A 23 2.20 -7.07 -25.85
N ASP A 24 1.69 -8.23 -25.42
CA ASP A 24 2.13 -8.89 -24.20
C ASP A 24 3.57 -9.37 -24.43
N SER A 25 4.48 -8.39 -24.59
CA SER A 25 5.90 -8.64 -24.77
C SER A 25 6.41 -9.18 -23.45
N ALA A 26 7.01 -10.36 -23.46
CA ALA A 26 7.68 -10.92 -22.30
C ALA A 26 8.50 -9.81 -21.60
N PRO A 27 8.44 -9.69 -20.26
CA PRO A 27 9.01 -8.56 -19.55
C PRO A 27 10.47 -8.35 -19.96
N SER A 28 10.77 -7.14 -20.43
CA SER A 28 12.13 -6.77 -20.82
C SER A 28 13.05 -6.95 -19.61
N ARG A 29 14.04 -7.84 -19.74
CA ARG A 29 15.02 -8.09 -18.68
C ARG A 29 16.42 -7.65 -19.13
N PRO A 30 17.25 -7.11 -18.22
CA PRO A 30 18.65 -6.85 -18.52
C PRO A 30 19.37 -8.11 -19.03
N SER A 31 20.35 -7.94 -19.92
CA SER A 31 21.20 -9.06 -20.36
C SER A 31 22.02 -9.62 -19.20
N LEU A 32 22.42 -10.89 -19.30
CA LEU A 32 23.28 -11.49 -18.28
C LEU A 32 24.59 -10.71 -18.12
N ASP A 33 25.19 -10.25 -19.22
CA ASP A 33 26.40 -9.44 -19.20
C ASP A 33 26.18 -8.10 -18.47
N ALA A 34 25.01 -7.47 -18.67
CA ALA A 34 24.66 -6.25 -17.95
C ALA A 34 24.52 -6.51 -16.44
N LEU A 35 23.88 -7.62 -16.06
CA LEU A 35 23.76 -8.04 -14.66
C LEU A 35 25.12 -8.35 -14.04
N GLN A 36 25.98 -9.08 -14.74
CA GLN A 36 27.31 -9.45 -14.23
C GLN A 36 28.18 -8.24 -13.92
N ARG A 37 28.06 -7.14 -14.68
CA ARG A 37 28.81 -5.90 -14.45
C ARG A 37 28.37 -5.14 -13.20
N ILE A 38 27.15 -5.35 -12.71
CA ILE A 38 26.61 -4.66 -11.53
C ILE A 38 26.64 -5.52 -10.26
N ILE A 39 27.11 -6.77 -10.33
CA ILE A 39 27.28 -7.62 -9.15
C ILE A 39 28.56 -7.20 -8.43
N GLU A 40 28.40 -6.60 -7.25
CA GLU A 40 29.51 -6.28 -6.35
C GLU A 40 30.07 -7.53 -5.66
N SER A 41 29.19 -8.39 -5.14
CA SER A 41 29.56 -9.65 -4.50
C SER A 41 28.49 -10.71 -4.70
N ARG A 42 28.92 -11.96 -4.90
CA ARG A 42 28.04 -13.15 -4.91
C ARG A 42 27.87 -13.78 -3.52
N SER A 43 28.61 -13.27 -2.54
CA SER A 43 28.64 -13.77 -1.16
C SER A 43 28.60 -12.57 -0.20
N PRO A 44 27.48 -11.84 -0.13
CA PRO A 44 27.37 -10.67 0.73
C PRO A 44 27.43 -11.07 2.22
N GLU A 45 28.02 -10.20 3.05
CA GLU A 45 27.98 -10.35 4.50
C GLU A 45 26.56 -10.07 5.02
N THR A 46 25.89 -11.10 5.52
CA THR A 46 24.52 -11.01 6.07
C THR A 46 24.48 -11.22 7.58
N LYS A 47 25.63 -11.49 8.20
CA LYS A 47 25.79 -11.77 9.62
C LYS A 47 27.08 -11.14 10.12
N VAL A 48 27.04 -10.64 11.34
CA VAL A 48 28.22 -10.09 12.02
C VAL A 48 28.69 -11.11 13.05
N ALA A 49 29.91 -11.64 12.86
CA ALA A 49 30.50 -12.61 13.78
C ALA A 49 31.18 -11.94 14.98
N LYS A 50 31.73 -10.74 14.78
CA LYS A 50 32.41 -9.93 15.81
C LYS A 50 32.15 -8.44 15.54
N PRO A 51 32.02 -7.60 16.58
CA PRO A 51 32.00 -6.16 16.42
C PRO A 51 33.26 -5.64 15.70
N ASP A 52 33.11 -4.55 14.97
CA ASP A 52 34.19 -3.83 14.30
C ASP A 52 34.02 -2.31 14.50
N HIS A 53 34.91 -1.51 13.90
CA HIS A 53 34.92 -0.06 14.05
C HIS A 53 34.11 0.70 13.00
N ASP A 54 33.58 0.00 11.98
CA ASP A 54 32.88 0.61 10.85
C ASP A 54 31.37 0.72 11.10
N ARG A 55 30.83 -0.04 12.06
CA ARG A 55 29.40 -0.11 12.39
C ARG A 55 29.12 -0.31 13.87
N ILE A 56 27.95 0.15 14.32
CA ILE A 56 27.39 -0.22 15.62
C ILE A 56 26.59 -1.51 15.46
N THR A 57 27.03 -2.58 16.12
CA THR A 57 26.29 -3.85 16.16
C THR A 57 25.58 -3.99 17.49
N ALA A 58 24.25 -3.97 17.48
CA ALA A 58 23.43 -4.11 18.68
C ALA A 58 22.16 -4.91 18.36
N GLN A 59 21.65 -5.65 19.35
CA GLN A 59 20.30 -6.24 19.25
C GLN A 59 19.21 -5.18 19.42
N ARG A 60 19.49 -4.14 20.22
CA ARG A 60 18.57 -3.06 20.56
C ARG A 60 19.34 -1.79 20.91
N ILE A 61 18.84 -0.66 20.44
CA ILE A 61 19.26 0.69 20.82
C ILE A 61 18.00 1.44 21.25
N ASP A 62 17.98 1.97 22.48
CA ASP A 62 16.90 2.79 22.99
C ASP A 62 17.35 4.25 23.09
N ILE A 63 16.50 5.16 22.64
CA ILE A 63 16.65 6.60 22.88
C ILE A 63 15.73 6.96 24.04
N VAL A 64 16.31 7.54 25.09
CA VAL A 64 15.62 7.91 26.33
C VAL A 64 15.61 9.42 26.51
N ASP A 65 14.54 9.97 27.09
CA ASP A 65 14.47 11.38 27.47
C ASP A 65 15.08 11.64 28.86
N GLU A 66 15.04 12.89 29.32
CA GLU A 66 15.61 13.32 30.61
C GLU A 66 14.95 12.66 31.84
N ASN A 67 13.74 12.11 31.68
CA ASN A 67 13.02 11.40 32.73
C ASN A 67 13.28 9.88 32.67
N GLY A 68 14.11 9.42 31.72
CA GLY A 68 14.39 8.01 31.49
C GLY A 68 13.29 7.28 30.73
N VAL A 69 12.32 7.99 30.13
CA VAL A 69 11.28 7.37 29.30
C VAL A 69 11.86 7.06 27.92
N ILE A 70 11.66 5.83 27.45
CA ILE A 70 12.06 5.44 26.09
C ILE A 70 11.16 6.16 25.09
N ARG A 71 11.76 6.88 24.14
CA ARG A 71 11.10 7.63 23.07
C ARG A 71 11.20 6.95 21.71
N MET A 72 12.20 6.11 21.53
CA MET A 72 12.40 5.33 20.32
C MET A 72 13.21 4.07 20.62
N THR A 73 12.87 2.97 19.94
CA THR A 73 13.65 1.72 19.98
C THR A 73 13.99 1.28 18.56
N LEU A 74 15.27 1.09 18.25
CA LEU A 74 15.75 0.38 17.05
C LEU A 74 16.19 -1.03 17.47
N SER A 75 15.60 -2.08 16.88
CA SER A 75 15.90 -3.46 17.30
C SER A 75 15.72 -4.50 16.20
N GLY A 76 16.58 -5.52 16.21
CA GLY A 76 16.42 -6.72 15.39
C GLY A 76 15.22 -7.60 15.80
N ARG A 77 14.66 -7.38 17.00
CA ARG A 77 13.37 -7.91 17.42
C ARG A 77 12.71 -6.90 18.35
N THR A 78 11.90 -6.04 17.76
CA THR A 78 11.22 -4.96 18.50
C THR A 78 10.37 -5.53 19.65
N PRO A 79 10.31 -4.81 20.79
CA PRO A 79 9.49 -5.23 21.92
C PRO A 79 8.01 -5.23 21.55
N ALA A 80 7.22 -5.97 22.32
CA ALA A 80 5.78 -6.03 22.13
C ALA A 80 5.12 -4.67 22.48
N PRO A 81 4.00 -4.31 21.83
CA PRO A 81 3.46 -2.97 21.90
C PRO A 81 2.96 -2.58 23.28
N ILE A 82 3.21 -1.34 23.68
CA ILE A 82 2.75 -0.76 24.94
C ILE A 82 1.62 0.22 24.62
N ILE A 83 0.43 -0.02 25.18
CA ILE A 83 -0.75 0.82 25.00
C ILE A 83 -1.26 1.20 26.39
N ASP A 84 -1.24 2.51 26.68
CA ASP A 84 -1.68 3.07 27.96
C ASP A 84 -1.04 2.36 29.16
N GLY A 85 0.26 2.09 29.06
CA GLY A 85 1.08 1.45 30.10
C GLY A 85 0.91 -0.06 30.26
N ILE A 86 0.13 -0.74 29.40
CA ILE A 86 0.05 -2.20 29.35
C ILE A 86 0.79 -2.71 28.11
N GLN A 87 1.63 -3.73 28.28
CA GLN A 87 2.31 -4.38 27.17
C GLN A 87 1.47 -5.56 26.64
N TYR A 88 1.08 -5.50 25.37
CA TYR A 88 0.25 -6.49 24.70
C TYR A 88 1.10 -7.37 23.78
N ARG A 89 0.61 -8.58 23.46
CA ARG A 89 1.27 -9.48 22.50
C ARG A 89 1.11 -8.95 21.08
N ARG A 90 2.19 -8.94 20.30
CA ARG A 90 2.14 -8.66 18.86
C ARG A 90 1.73 -9.92 18.07
N ALA A 91 1.03 -9.73 16.95
CA ALA A 91 0.62 -10.81 16.06
C ALA A 91 1.82 -11.53 15.38
N PHE A 92 2.89 -10.81 15.07
CA PHE A 92 4.12 -11.31 14.47
C PHE A 92 5.32 -10.46 14.93
N ASN A 93 6.54 -10.99 14.80
CA ASN A 93 7.73 -10.21 15.12
C ASN A 93 8.00 -9.17 14.02
N VAL A 94 8.64 -8.07 14.42
CA VAL A 94 9.14 -7.04 13.50
C VAL A 94 10.56 -6.68 13.90
N ALA A 95 11.47 -6.62 12.93
CA ALA A 95 12.78 -5.99 13.07
C ALA A 95 12.68 -4.56 12.53
N GLY A 96 13.10 -3.56 13.30
CA GLY A 96 12.99 -2.17 12.90
C GLY A 96 12.92 -1.18 14.06
N LEU A 97 12.21 -0.09 13.82
CA LEU A 97 12.08 1.08 14.69
C LEU A 97 10.67 1.16 15.27
N VAL A 98 10.56 1.46 16.56
CA VAL A 98 9.31 1.75 17.28
C VAL A 98 9.39 3.15 17.88
N LEU A 99 8.30 3.91 17.78
CA LEU A 99 8.16 5.25 18.34
C LEU A 99 7.29 5.22 19.59
N TYR A 100 7.63 6.04 20.60
CA TYR A 100 6.86 6.14 21.84
C TYR A 100 6.54 7.60 22.22
N ASP A 101 5.39 7.80 22.84
CA ASP A 101 5.04 9.07 23.47
C ASP A 101 5.76 9.30 24.82
N ASP A 102 5.45 10.41 25.48
CA ASP A 102 6.03 10.82 26.77
C ASP A 102 5.66 9.94 27.95
N LYS A 103 4.76 8.97 27.73
CA LYS A 103 4.37 7.97 28.72
C LYS A 103 4.88 6.58 28.33
N GLY A 104 5.70 6.47 27.28
CA GLY A 104 6.22 5.21 26.77
C GLY A 104 5.19 4.36 26.03
N SER A 105 4.05 4.92 25.61
CA SER A 105 3.08 4.20 24.78
C SER A 105 3.47 4.28 23.30
N GLU A 106 3.33 3.16 22.58
CA GLU A 106 3.70 3.01 21.17
C GLU A 106 2.86 3.93 20.28
N ARG A 107 3.51 4.64 19.36
CA ARG A 107 2.90 5.56 18.38
C ARG A 107 3.17 5.16 16.94
N GLY A 108 3.46 3.87 16.74
CA GLY A 108 3.79 3.27 15.46
C GLY A 108 5.27 2.93 15.33
N GLY A 109 5.69 2.70 14.09
CA GLY A 109 7.04 2.24 13.78
C GLY A 109 7.25 1.94 12.29
N PHE A 110 8.46 1.48 11.97
CA PHE A 110 8.86 1.08 10.63
C PHE A 110 9.75 -0.15 10.72
N GLY A 111 9.51 -1.16 9.89
CA GLY A 111 10.35 -2.36 9.92
C GLY A 111 9.93 -3.45 8.95
N THR A 112 10.56 -4.60 9.10
CA THR A 112 10.26 -5.83 8.36
C THR A 112 9.63 -6.84 9.29
N ALA A 113 8.44 -7.33 8.94
CA ALA A 113 7.74 -8.37 9.67
C ALA A 113 8.25 -9.76 9.29
N ASP A 114 8.42 -10.62 10.31
CA ASP A 114 8.82 -12.03 10.16
C ASP A 114 7.60 -12.87 9.76
N VAL A 115 7.14 -12.67 8.53
CA VAL A 115 6.10 -13.49 7.89
C VAL A 115 6.70 -14.24 6.69
N ALA A 116 6.05 -15.30 6.22
CA ALA A 116 6.52 -16.01 5.03
C ALA A 116 6.61 -15.05 3.82
N GLY A 117 7.79 -14.97 3.20
CA GLY A 117 8.09 -14.03 2.11
C GLY A 117 8.46 -12.61 2.55
N GLY A 118 8.29 -12.26 3.84
CA GLY A 118 8.64 -10.97 4.42
C GLY A 118 7.68 -9.84 4.02
N MET A 119 7.42 -8.92 4.95
CA MET A 119 6.56 -7.76 4.70
C MET A 119 7.21 -6.50 5.26
N ALA A 120 7.38 -5.47 4.43
CA ALA A 120 7.82 -4.16 4.88
C ALA A 120 6.61 -3.37 5.36
N VAL A 121 6.70 -2.77 6.55
CA VAL A 121 5.61 -2.04 7.19
C VAL A 121 6.07 -0.69 7.73
N LEU A 122 5.22 0.32 7.61
CA LEU A 122 5.31 1.57 8.35
C LEU A 122 3.92 1.89 8.89
N ALA A 123 3.81 2.17 10.18
CA ALA A 123 2.56 2.60 10.79
C ALA A 123 2.79 3.82 11.68
N LEU A 124 1.82 4.72 11.74
CA LEU A 124 1.69 5.69 12.83
C LEU A 124 0.33 5.51 13.47
N ASP A 125 0.27 5.55 14.79
CA ASP A 125 -0.87 5.05 15.52
C ASP A 125 -1.71 6.16 16.16
N HIS A 126 -3.02 5.96 16.17
CA HIS A 126 -3.86 6.47 17.24
C HIS A 126 -3.52 5.77 18.56
N PRO A 127 -3.98 6.26 19.73
CA PRO A 127 -3.60 5.67 21.01
C PRO A 127 -3.82 4.16 21.18
N ALA A 128 -4.72 3.54 20.40
CA ALA A 128 -5.11 2.13 20.53
C ALA A 128 -5.21 1.36 19.19
N MET A 129 -4.78 1.97 18.06
CA MET A 129 -4.79 1.35 16.72
C MET A 129 -4.01 2.18 15.69
N ASP A 130 -3.59 1.58 14.57
CA ASP A 130 -2.99 2.29 13.44
C ASP A 130 -3.89 3.46 12.95
N ALA A 131 -3.34 4.67 12.83
CA ALA A 131 -3.97 5.81 12.17
C ALA A 131 -3.67 5.79 10.66
N ILE A 132 -2.41 5.58 10.29
CA ILE A 132 -1.97 5.37 8.92
C ILE A 132 -1.07 4.15 8.82
N GLY A 133 -1.09 3.47 7.69
CA GLY A 133 -0.28 2.28 7.45
C GLY A 133 0.20 2.20 6.00
N TRP A 134 1.46 1.82 5.81
CA TRP A 134 2.10 1.47 4.54
C TRP A 134 2.56 0.03 4.61
N ARG A 135 2.31 -0.74 3.55
CA ARG A 135 2.67 -2.16 3.49
C ARG A 135 3.12 -2.55 2.09
N VAL A 136 4.16 -3.37 2.05
CA VAL A 136 4.54 -4.16 0.86
C VAL A 136 4.44 -5.62 1.26
N SER A 137 3.43 -6.30 0.72
CA SER A 137 3.08 -7.68 1.06
C SER A 137 3.88 -8.69 0.24
N PRO A 138 4.05 -9.93 0.75
CA PRO A 138 4.78 -11.00 0.04
C PRO A 138 4.21 -11.36 -1.34
N ASP A 139 2.92 -11.16 -1.55
CA ASP A 139 2.20 -11.43 -2.79
C ASP A 139 2.35 -10.30 -3.83
N GLY A 140 3.04 -9.21 -3.48
CA GLY A 140 3.24 -8.05 -4.33
C GLY A 140 2.24 -6.92 -4.10
N GLU A 141 1.23 -7.08 -3.24
CA GLU A 141 0.33 -5.97 -2.91
C GLU A 141 1.12 -4.83 -2.25
N VAL A 142 0.94 -3.62 -2.75
CA VAL A 142 1.41 -2.38 -2.11
C VAL A 142 0.20 -1.61 -1.62
N ALA A 143 0.14 -1.29 -0.34
CA ALA A 143 -1.00 -0.62 0.26
C ALA A 143 -0.61 0.57 1.13
N PHE A 144 -1.42 1.63 1.03
CA PHE A 144 -1.48 2.72 1.99
C PHE A 144 -2.91 2.89 2.49
N SER A 145 -3.10 3.09 3.79
CA SER A 145 -4.41 3.25 4.41
C SER A 145 -4.44 4.40 5.40
N ILE A 146 -5.57 5.12 5.44
CA ILE A 146 -5.89 6.11 6.47
C ILE A 146 -7.14 5.63 7.22
N ASN A 147 -7.01 5.42 8.52
CA ASN A 147 -8.05 4.92 9.40
C ASN A 147 -8.69 6.07 10.18
N GLN A 148 -9.98 5.93 10.48
CA GLN A 148 -10.67 6.85 11.38
C GLN A 148 -10.23 6.58 12.83
N ALA A 149 -10.07 7.61 13.67
CA ALA A 149 -9.81 7.41 15.09
C ALA A 149 -10.85 6.49 15.75
N PRO A 150 -10.43 5.51 16.59
CA PRO A 150 -11.37 4.67 17.31
C PRO A 150 -12.06 5.47 18.41
N PRO A 151 -13.26 5.06 18.84
CA PRO A 151 -13.70 5.43 20.18
C PRO A 151 -12.70 4.89 21.23
N LEU A 152 -12.31 5.73 22.18
CA LEU A 152 -11.41 5.34 23.25
C LEU A 152 -12.18 4.61 24.34
N LEU A 153 -12.20 3.27 24.26
CA LEU A 153 -12.81 2.42 25.27
C LEU A 153 -11.81 2.10 26.37
N ARG A 154 -12.30 2.02 27.61
CA ARG A 154 -11.52 1.70 28.81
C ARG A 154 -12.14 0.51 29.52
N GLU A 155 -11.30 -0.40 30.00
CA GLU A 155 -11.74 -1.61 30.71
C GLU A 155 -11.51 -1.46 32.23
N PRO A 156 -12.57 -1.41 33.05
CA PRO A 156 -12.43 -1.33 34.51
C PRO A 156 -11.58 -2.45 35.12
N ALA A 157 -11.63 -3.67 34.58
CA ALA A 157 -10.80 -4.80 35.06
C ALA A 157 -9.31 -4.65 34.72
N LEU A 158 -8.95 -3.66 33.89
CA LEU A 158 -7.58 -3.30 33.54
C LEU A 158 -7.23 -1.92 34.11
N ASP A 159 -7.65 -1.60 35.33
CA ASP A 159 -7.41 -0.30 35.97
C ASP A 159 -7.84 0.90 35.09
N ASN A 160 -8.93 0.74 34.34
CA ASN A 160 -9.42 1.70 33.35
C ASN A 160 -8.42 2.07 32.23
N ARG A 161 -7.47 1.19 31.88
CA ARG A 161 -6.59 1.41 30.72
C ARG A 161 -7.32 1.25 29.39
N LEU A 162 -6.76 1.86 28.35
CA LEU A 162 -7.29 1.77 26.98
C LEU A 162 -7.35 0.33 26.48
N VAL A 163 -8.46 -0.03 25.83
CA VAL A 163 -8.62 -1.31 25.14
C VAL A 163 -8.03 -1.18 23.72
N PRO A 164 -7.07 -2.03 23.32
CA PRO A 164 -6.53 -2.02 21.97
C PRO A 164 -7.48 -2.69 20.97
N GLY A 165 -7.26 -2.43 19.66
CA GLY A 165 -7.96 -3.16 18.61
C GLY A 165 -9.46 -2.84 18.48
N VAL A 166 -9.90 -1.72 19.05
CA VAL A 166 -11.26 -1.21 18.86
C VAL A 166 -11.48 -0.95 17.37
N LYS A 167 -12.46 -1.62 16.77
CA LYS A 167 -12.69 -1.55 15.33
C LYS A 167 -13.14 -0.15 14.91
N THR A 168 -12.55 0.34 13.83
CA THR A 168 -12.92 1.58 13.15
C THR A 168 -12.96 1.34 11.64
N SER A 169 -13.52 2.29 10.88
CA SER A 169 -13.50 2.24 9.42
C SER A 169 -12.16 2.73 8.86
N THR A 170 -11.62 2.04 7.86
CA THR A 170 -10.66 2.66 6.94
C THR A 170 -11.41 3.69 6.14
N ARG A 171 -10.85 4.89 5.94
CA ARG A 171 -11.52 5.97 5.20
C ARG A 171 -10.96 6.15 3.80
N ILE A 172 -9.66 5.93 3.65
CA ILE A 172 -8.95 6.01 2.38
C ILE A 172 -8.05 4.77 2.28
N ARG A 173 -8.10 4.09 1.14
CA ARG A 173 -7.16 3.03 0.78
C ARG A 173 -6.57 3.31 -0.59
N MET A 174 -5.25 3.29 -0.69
CA MET A 174 -4.51 3.34 -1.95
C MET A 174 -3.80 2.00 -2.10
N VAL A 175 -3.92 1.38 -3.26
CA VAL A 175 -3.49 0.00 -3.47
C VAL A 175 -2.98 -0.16 -4.89
N VAL A 176 -1.88 -0.92 -5.02
CA VAL A 176 -1.60 -1.72 -6.22
C VAL A 176 -1.79 -3.16 -5.79
N GLY A 177 -2.81 -3.83 -6.32
CA GLY A 177 -3.14 -5.21 -5.99
C GLY A 177 -2.01 -6.16 -6.37
N ALA A 178 -2.04 -7.38 -5.83
CA ALA A 178 -1.11 -8.44 -6.22
C ALA A 178 -1.22 -8.78 -7.74
N ASP A 179 -2.37 -8.51 -8.34
CA ASP A 179 -2.64 -8.59 -9.78
C ASP A 179 -2.15 -7.35 -10.57
N GLY A 180 -1.58 -6.35 -9.88
CA GLY A 180 -1.14 -5.09 -10.46
C GLY A 180 -2.24 -4.04 -10.59
N ALA A 181 -3.49 -4.32 -10.22
CA ALA A 181 -4.60 -3.38 -10.37
C ALA A 181 -4.43 -2.18 -9.42
N PRO A 182 -4.32 -0.93 -9.94
CA PRO A 182 -4.20 0.26 -9.10
C PRO A 182 -5.57 0.79 -8.69
N ALA A 183 -5.74 1.16 -7.42
CA ALA A 183 -6.94 1.84 -6.98
C ALA A 183 -6.71 2.83 -5.82
N ILE A 184 -7.51 3.90 -5.80
CA ILE A 184 -7.72 4.78 -4.64
C ILE A 184 -9.20 4.73 -4.28
N ALA A 185 -9.51 4.24 -3.09
CA ALA A 185 -10.87 4.02 -2.60
C ALA A 185 -11.21 4.97 -1.44
N LEU A 186 -12.39 5.60 -1.51
CA LEU A 186 -13.01 6.31 -0.40
C LEU A 186 -14.11 5.42 0.20
N ASN A 187 -14.01 5.19 1.51
CA ASN A 187 -14.92 4.33 2.25
C ASN A 187 -15.85 5.18 3.14
N ASP A 188 -17.06 4.67 3.38
CA ASP A 188 -18.01 5.25 4.33
C ASP A 188 -17.75 4.80 5.78
N LYS A 189 -18.65 5.18 6.71
CA LYS A 189 -18.54 4.83 8.14
C LYS A 189 -18.71 3.32 8.41
N ALA A 190 -19.27 2.57 7.47
CA ALA A 190 -19.43 1.12 7.55
C ALA A 190 -18.30 0.37 6.81
N ASP A 191 -17.23 1.08 6.46
CA ASP A 191 -16.07 0.56 5.73
C ASP A 191 -16.43 0.03 4.33
N LYS A 192 -17.46 0.61 3.70
CA LYS A 192 -17.88 0.30 2.34
C LYS A 192 -17.35 1.35 1.38
N THR A 193 -16.69 0.91 0.31
CA THR A 193 -16.25 1.80 -0.77
C THR A 193 -17.45 2.47 -1.42
N ARG A 194 -17.35 3.79 -1.62
CA ARG A 194 -18.36 4.64 -2.27
C ARG A 194 -17.86 5.28 -3.55
N LEU A 195 -16.55 5.52 -3.62
CA LEU A 195 -15.88 6.06 -4.78
C LEU A 195 -14.54 5.33 -4.94
N ARG A 196 -14.21 4.97 -6.17
CA ARG A 196 -12.94 4.34 -6.52
C ARG A 196 -12.36 5.00 -7.77
N LEU A 197 -11.13 5.51 -7.66
CA LEU A 197 -10.30 5.87 -8.81
C LEU A 197 -9.52 4.63 -9.21
N THR A 198 -9.58 4.21 -10.47
CA THR A 198 -8.99 2.94 -10.94
C THR A 198 -8.64 3.03 -12.43
N VAL A 199 -8.13 1.94 -12.98
CA VAL A 199 -7.97 1.69 -14.40
C VAL A 199 -8.93 0.55 -14.80
N THR A 200 -9.56 0.63 -15.98
CA THR A 200 -10.39 -0.46 -16.53
C THR A 200 -9.51 -1.62 -17.03
N GLU A 201 -10.09 -2.76 -17.36
CA GLU A 201 -9.35 -3.89 -17.93
C GLU A 201 -8.64 -3.53 -19.25
N GLU A 202 -9.23 -2.61 -20.02
CA GLU A 202 -8.68 -2.11 -21.28
C GLU A 202 -7.58 -1.04 -21.10
N GLY A 203 -7.30 -0.61 -19.87
CA GLY A 203 -6.25 0.36 -19.57
C GLY A 203 -6.70 1.82 -19.50
N TYR A 204 -8.00 2.10 -19.53
CA TYR A 204 -8.51 3.47 -19.45
C TYR A 204 -8.62 3.95 -18.00
N GLY A 205 -8.32 5.22 -17.75
CA GLY A 205 -8.58 5.83 -16.44
C GLY A 205 -10.09 5.87 -16.13
N ALA A 206 -10.47 5.50 -14.91
CA ALA A 206 -11.86 5.42 -14.50
C ALA A 206 -12.12 5.95 -13.08
N ILE A 207 -13.32 6.52 -12.90
CA ILE A 207 -13.92 6.85 -11.60
C ILE A 207 -15.21 6.06 -11.46
N GLU A 208 -15.28 5.20 -10.46
CA GLU A 208 -16.43 4.35 -10.18
C GLU A 208 -17.16 4.82 -8.92
N PHE A 209 -18.49 4.86 -8.98
CA PHE A 209 -19.38 5.12 -7.86
C PHE A 209 -20.07 3.83 -7.45
N LEU A 210 -20.01 3.50 -6.16
CA LEU A 210 -20.46 2.21 -5.64
C LEU A 210 -21.60 2.37 -4.64
N ASN A 211 -22.64 1.53 -4.78
CA ASN A 211 -23.80 1.54 -3.89
C ASN A 211 -23.54 0.80 -2.57
N ALA A 212 -24.55 0.78 -1.67
CA ALA A 212 -24.49 0.14 -0.35
C ALA A 212 -23.98 -1.32 -0.36
N LYS A 213 -24.23 -2.07 -1.43
CA LYS A 213 -23.84 -3.47 -1.61
C LYS A 213 -22.42 -3.64 -2.17
N GLY A 214 -21.78 -2.56 -2.61
CA GLY A 214 -20.47 -2.58 -3.27
C GLY A 214 -20.58 -2.78 -4.79
N GLU A 215 -21.78 -2.63 -5.36
CA GLU A 215 -21.98 -2.71 -6.81
C GLU A 215 -21.66 -1.35 -7.44
N VAL A 216 -20.93 -1.36 -8.56
CA VAL A 216 -20.71 -0.15 -9.37
C VAL A 216 -22.04 0.27 -9.99
N ILE A 217 -22.49 1.48 -9.68
CA ILE A 217 -23.74 2.05 -10.21
C ILE A 217 -23.47 3.12 -11.28
N HIS A 218 -22.24 3.62 -11.35
CA HIS A 218 -21.83 4.56 -12.38
C HIS A 218 -20.31 4.52 -12.54
N THR A 219 -19.86 4.62 -13.79
CA THR A 219 -18.45 4.70 -14.17
C THR A 219 -18.27 5.90 -15.07
N LEU A 220 -17.27 6.72 -14.78
CA LEU A 220 -16.76 7.75 -15.68
C LEU A 220 -15.44 7.26 -16.27
N ALA A 221 -15.42 6.95 -17.56
CA ALA A 221 -14.24 6.50 -18.29
C ALA A 221 -14.25 7.08 -19.73
N PRO A 222 -13.85 8.36 -19.92
CA PRO A 222 -14.05 9.08 -21.18
C PRO A 222 -13.45 8.39 -22.41
N GLU A 223 -12.28 7.76 -22.26
CA GLU A 223 -11.58 7.10 -23.36
C GLU A 223 -12.30 5.81 -23.79
N ALA A 224 -12.90 5.07 -22.85
CA ALA A 224 -13.74 3.91 -23.14
C ALA A 224 -14.99 4.29 -23.95
N GLU A 225 -15.62 5.41 -23.59
CA GLU A 225 -16.80 5.93 -24.30
C GLU A 225 -16.47 6.36 -25.74
N THR A 226 -15.32 7.01 -25.95
CA THR A 226 -14.86 7.38 -27.29
C THR A 226 -14.40 6.20 -28.15
N GLY A 227 -13.88 5.13 -27.53
CA GLY A 227 -13.50 3.89 -28.21
C GLY A 227 -14.73 3.17 -28.81
N LEU A 228 -15.84 3.10 -28.06
CA LEU A 228 -17.10 2.54 -28.53
C LEU A 228 -17.71 3.33 -29.70
N ALA A 229 -17.59 4.66 -29.68
CA ALA A 229 -18.11 5.53 -30.74
C ALA A 229 -17.33 5.44 -32.07
N ARG A 230 -16.11 4.87 -32.08
CA ARG A 230 -15.33 4.66 -33.31
C ARG A 230 -15.59 3.31 -33.99
N VAL A 231 -16.37 2.42 -33.37
CA VAL A 231 -16.66 1.06 -33.86
C VAL A 231 -18.09 0.95 -34.41
N GLN A 232 -18.87 2.03 -34.39
CA GLN A 232 -20.18 2.15 -35.06
C GLN A 232 -20.08 2.96 -36.34
#